data_AF-A0A843HGA2-F1
#
_entry.id   AF-A0A843HGA2-F1
#
_cell.length_a   1.000
_cell.length_b   1.000
_cell.length_c   1.000
_cell.angle_alpha   90.00
_cell.angle_beta   90.00
_cell.angle_gamma   90.00
#
_symmetry.space_group_name_H-M   'P 1'
#
loop_
_entity.id
_entity.type
_entity.pdbx_description
1 polymer ?
#
loop_
_entity_poly.entity_id
_entity_poly.type
_entity_poly.pdbx_seq_one_letter_code
_entity_poly.pdbx_strand_id
1 'polypeptide(L)'
;MEFDKSKVYTAINADELKIGSKVIFADNLTSLKNYVENESYIEMLAHVATEDKNCRFSNDDLTYYALAYLVELPKKLKWTDLKVGDVIKRDGRTSMVICTDTDDDKSFCHICAGHGWISDEELEKWNKVEL
;
A
#
# COMPACT_ATOMS: atom_id res chain seq x y z
N MET A 1 -5.24 15.05 -13.72
CA MET A 1 -5.81 13.94 -14.53
C MET A 1 -7.32 14.12 -14.68
N GLU A 2 -7.98 13.55 -15.71
CA GLU A 2 -9.44 13.63 -15.83
C GLU A 2 -10.13 12.76 -14.76
N PHE A 3 -11.20 13.28 -14.16
CA PHE A 3 -11.91 12.59 -13.09
C PHE A 3 -12.77 11.43 -13.62
N ASP A 4 -12.43 10.22 -13.22
CA ASP A 4 -13.15 8.99 -13.56
C ASP A 4 -13.91 8.43 -12.35
N LYS A 5 -15.25 8.44 -12.43
CA LYS A 5 -16.11 7.93 -11.36
C LYS A 5 -15.88 6.45 -11.04
N SER A 6 -15.43 5.64 -12.01
CA SER A 6 -15.18 4.22 -11.80
C SER A 6 -14.00 3.94 -10.88
N LYS A 7 -13.14 4.94 -10.66
CA LYS A 7 -11.98 4.87 -9.76
C LYS A 7 -12.28 5.37 -8.35
N VAL A 8 -13.52 5.78 -8.06
CA VAL A 8 -13.94 6.26 -6.75
C VAL A 8 -14.38 5.09 -5.89
N TYR A 9 -13.76 4.98 -4.73
CA TYR A 9 -14.12 4.05 -3.68
C TYR A 9 -14.77 4.81 -2.53
N THR A 10 -15.78 4.16 -1.96
CA THR A 10 -16.63 4.66 -0.88
C THR A 10 -16.77 3.57 0.18
N ALA A 11 -17.51 3.84 1.25
CA ALA A 11 -17.76 2.83 2.28
C ALA A 11 -18.36 1.51 1.75
N ILE A 12 -19.10 1.54 0.64
CA ILE A 12 -19.81 0.37 0.06
C ILE A 12 -18.85 -0.62 -0.59
N ASN A 13 -17.78 -0.14 -1.24
CA ASN A 13 -16.83 -0.97 -1.98
C ASN A 13 -15.41 -0.86 -1.41
N ALA A 14 -15.27 -0.43 -0.15
CA ALA A 14 -13.96 -0.18 0.44
C ALA A 14 -13.08 -1.44 0.50
N ASP A 15 -13.68 -2.60 0.72
CA ASP A 15 -12.98 -3.89 0.84
C ASP A 15 -12.39 -4.38 -0.50
N GLU A 16 -12.84 -3.82 -1.63
CA GLU A 16 -12.28 -4.11 -2.95
C GLU A 16 -10.96 -3.35 -3.20
N LEU A 17 -10.71 -2.27 -2.45
CA LEU A 17 -9.53 -1.43 -2.61
C LEU A 17 -8.33 -2.01 -1.87
N LYS A 18 -7.30 -2.40 -2.63
CA LYS A 18 -6.12 -3.07 -2.07
C LYS A 18 -5.25 -2.10 -1.27
N ILE A 19 -4.90 -2.47 -0.04
CA ILE A 19 -3.86 -1.82 0.76
C ILE A 19 -2.56 -1.76 -0.07
N GLY A 20 -1.85 -0.63 0.02
CA GLY A 20 -0.67 -0.30 -0.79
C GLY A 20 -0.98 0.39 -2.12
N SER A 21 -2.25 0.58 -2.48
CA SER A 21 -2.62 1.38 -3.67
C SER A 21 -2.20 2.84 -3.49
N LYS A 22 -1.78 3.49 -4.57
CA LYS A 22 -1.68 4.95 -4.62
C LYS A 22 -3.08 5.52 -4.86
N VAL A 23 -3.48 6.41 -3.97
CA VAL A 23 -4.83 6.96 -3.94
C VAL A 23 -4.80 8.45 -3.62
N ILE A 24 -5.91 9.13 -3.91
CA ILE A 24 -6.18 10.47 -3.42
C ILE A 24 -7.35 10.39 -2.45
N PHE A 25 -7.17 10.89 -1.24
CA PHE A 25 -8.21 10.88 -0.21
C PHE A 25 -9.03 12.16 -0.20
N ALA A 26 -10.30 12.07 0.20
CA ALA A 26 -11.14 13.23 0.52
C ALA A 26 -12.35 12.86 1.37
N ASP A 27 -12.95 13.85 2.01
CA ASP A 27 -14.21 13.68 2.75
C ASP A 27 -15.46 14.00 1.93
N ASN A 28 -15.28 14.60 0.75
CA ASN A 28 -16.38 14.95 -0.15
C ASN A 28 -15.93 14.97 -1.61
N LEU A 29 -16.92 14.86 -2.52
CA LEU A 29 -16.67 14.77 -3.96
C LEU A 29 -16.08 16.05 -4.57
N THR A 30 -16.38 17.23 -4.00
CA THR A 30 -15.85 18.50 -4.51
C THR A 30 -14.34 18.56 -4.31
N SER A 31 -13.88 18.27 -3.08
CA SER A 31 -12.46 18.16 -2.77
C SER A 31 -11.78 17.08 -3.61
N LEU A 32 -12.40 15.89 -3.71
CA LEU A 32 -11.82 14.77 -4.46
C LEU A 32 -11.58 15.13 -5.93
N LYS A 33 -12.57 15.72 -6.61
CA LYS A 33 -12.43 16.16 -8.01
C LYS A 33 -11.31 17.18 -8.17
N ASN A 34 -11.27 18.17 -7.29
CA ASN A 34 -10.24 19.19 -7.32
C ASN A 34 -8.84 18.58 -7.17
N TYR A 35 -8.64 17.64 -6.24
CA TYR A 35 -7.35 16.98 -6.03
C TYR A 35 -6.95 16.10 -7.22
N VAL A 36 -7.90 15.38 -7.82
CA VAL A 36 -7.67 14.55 -9.01
C VAL A 36 -7.28 15.42 -10.21
N GLU A 37 -8.01 16.50 -10.48
CA GLU A 37 -7.74 17.41 -11.60
C GLU A 37 -6.36 18.05 -11.49
N ASN A 38 -5.95 18.42 -10.27
CA ASN A 38 -4.64 19.02 -9.98
C ASN A 38 -3.52 18.00 -9.69
N GLU A 39 -3.81 16.70 -9.69
CA GLU A 39 -2.86 15.62 -9.36
C GLU A 39 -2.15 15.82 -8.03
N SER A 40 -2.88 16.30 -7.02
CA SER A 40 -2.36 16.60 -5.68
C SER A 40 -2.81 15.58 -4.64
N TYR A 41 -2.10 15.53 -3.51
CA TYR A 41 -2.41 14.65 -2.37
C TYR A 41 -2.48 13.16 -2.74
N ILE A 42 -1.57 12.71 -3.61
CA ILE A 42 -1.40 11.29 -3.90
C ILE A 42 -0.64 10.66 -2.74
N GLU A 43 -1.29 9.73 -2.06
CA GLU A 43 -0.79 9.03 -0.87
C GLU A 43 -0.97 7.52 -1.02
N MET A 44 -0.38 6.75 -0.10
CA MET A 44 -0.55 5.30 -0.07
C MET A 44 -1.69 4.91 0.88
N LEU A 45 -2.57 4.01 0.43
CA LEU A 45 -3.57 3.39 1.29
C LEU A 45 -2.90 2.43 2.26
N ALA A 46 -2.94 2.76 3.55
CA ALA A 46 -2.35 1.95 4.61
C ALA A 46 -3.37 1.01 5.28
N HIS A 47 -4.64 1.42 5.35
CA HIS A 47 -5.66 0.69 6.08
C HIS A 47 -7.07 0.92 5.53
N VAL A 48 -7.90 -0.12 5.58
CA VAL A 48 -9.34 -0.07 5.33
C VAL A 48 -10.08 -0.49 6.61
N ALA A 49 -10.86 0.42 7.20
CA ALA A 49 -11.63 0.16 8.41
C ALA A 49 -12.82 -0.76 8.17
N THR A 50 -13.37 -1.30 9.25
CA THR A 50 -14.59 -2.11 9.26
C THR A 50 -15.82 -1.32 8.81
N GLU A 51 -16.87 -2.04 8.39
CA GLU A 51 -18.10 -1.46 7.82
C GLU A 51 -18.90 -0.57 8.78
N ASP A 52 -18.66 -0.65 10.10
CA ASP A 52 -19.29 0.22 11.10
C ASP A 52 -18.76 1.66 11.08
N LYS A 53 -17.75 1.95 10.25
CA LYS A 53 -17.14 3.28 10.10
C LYS A 53 -17.61 3.97 8.82
N ASN A 54 -17.93 5.27 8.96
CA ASN A 54 -18.25 6.12 7.81
C ASN A 54 -17.01 6.47 6.98
N CYS A 55 -15.88 6.74 7.64
CA CYS A 55 -14.58 6.98 7.01
C CYS A 55 -13.76 5.70 7.12
N ARG A 56 -13.60 4.99 6.00
CA ARG A 56 -12.96 3.68 5.99
C ARG A 56 -11.52 3.72 5.47
N PHE A 57 -11.11 4.75 4.76
CA PHE A 57 -9.79 4.77 4.12
C PHE A 57 -8.78 5.55 4.94
N SER A 58 -7.58 5.01 5.13
CA SER A 58 -6.55 5.69 5.92
C SER A 58 -5.14 5.57 5.35
N ASN A 59 -4.37 6.63 5.56
CA ASN A 59 -2.93 6.69 5.30
C ASN A 59 -2.12 6.16 6.51
N ASP A 60 -0.79 6.16 6.38
CA ASP A 60 0.12 5.67 7.44
C ASP A 60 0.01 6.48 8.75
N ASP A 61 -0.45 7.73 8.69
CA ASP A 61 -0.68 8.61 9.84
C ASP A 61 -1.99 8.32 10.58
N LEU A 62 -2.73 7.27 10.18
CA LEU A 62 -4.02 6.90 10.76
C LEU A 62 -5.10 7.99 10.65
N THR A 63 -4.98 8.89 9.66
CA THR A 63 -6.04 9.84 9.31
C THR A 63 -7.06 9.12 8.43
N TYR A 64 -8.35 9.22 8.76
CA TYR A 64 -9.42 8.48 8.07
C TYR A 64 -10.27 9.39 7.19
N TYR A 65 -10.59 8.91 5.99
CA TYR A 65 -11.34 9.62 4.96
C TYR A 65 -12.55 8.82 4.47
N ALA A 66 -13.57 9.54 4.02
CA ALA A 66 -14.80 8.94 3.50
C ALA A 66 -14.65 8.38 2.08
N LEU A 67 -13.78 8.98 1.26
CA LEU A 67 -13.59 8.65 -0.15
C LEU A 67 -12.11 8.41 -0.46
N ALA A 68 -11.86 7.51 -1.40
CA ALA A 68 -10.56 7.31 -2.02
C ALA A 68 -10.71 7.25 -3.54
N TYR A 69 -9.81 7.89 -4.27
CA TYR A 69 -9.71 7.77 -5.72
C TYR A 69 -8.47 6.97 -6.08
N LEU A 70 -8.64 5.85 -6.79
CA LEU A 70 -7.53 4.98 -7.19
C LEU A 70 -6.72 5.62 -8.32
N VAL A 71 -5.44 5.88 -8.05
CA VAL A 71 -4.47 6.35 -9.04
C VAL A 71 -3.73 5.15 -9.65
N GLU A 72 -3.19 4.29 -8.79
CA GLU A 72 -2.39 3.12 -9.20
C GLU A 72 -2.59 1.98 -8.19
N LEU A 73 -2.81 0.76 -8.69
CA LEU A 73 -2.83 -0.44 -7.84
C LEU A 73 -1.43 -0.73 -7.28
N PRO A 74 -1.32 -1.41 -6.12
CA PRO A 74 -0.03 -1.82 -5.60
C PRO A 74 0.69 -2.69 -6.63
N LYS A 75 1.96 -2.39 -6.86
CA LYS A 75 2.83 -3.27 -7.66
C LYS A 75 3.15 -4.48 -6.81
N LYS A 76 2.82 -5.67 -7.32
CA LYS A 76 3.32 -6.92 -6.73
C LYS A 76 4.84 -6.87 -6.66
N LEU A 77 5.39 -7.06 -5.48
CA LEU A 77 6.83 -7.14 -5.26
C LEU A 77 7.38 -8.45 -5.86
N LYS A 78 8.48 -8.34 -6.60
CA LYS A 78 9.33 -9.48 -6.94
C LYS A 78 10.65 -9.37 -6.20
N TRP A 79 11.30 -10.51 -5.96
CA TRP A 79 12.65 -10.55 -5.38
C TRP A 79 13.66 -9.69 -6.13
N THR A 80 13.53 -9.56 -7.44
CA THR A 80 14.41 -8.73 -8.28
C THR A 80 14.26 -7.23 -8.04
N ASP A 81 13.15 -6.78 -7.46
CA ASP A 81 12.86 -5.35 -7.22
C ASP A 81 13.40 -4.86 -5.87
N LEU A 82 14.00 -5.79 -5.10
CA LEU A 82 14.39 -5.63 -3.72
C LEU A 82 15.90 -5.57 -3.59
N LYS A 83 16.38 -4.59 -2.83
CA LYS A 83 17.79 -4.42 -2.51
C LYS A 83 18.02 -4.63 -1.04
N VAL A 84 19.23 -5.05 -0.69
CA VAL A 84 19.69 -5.11 0.70
C VAL A 84 19.50 -3.73 1.34
N GLY A 85 18.85 -3.71 2.51
CA GLY A 85 18.50 -2.48 3.23
C GLY A 85 17.14 -1.88 2.87
N ASP A 86 16.43 -2.36 1.84
CA ASP A 86 15.04 -1.95 1.60
C ASP A 86 14.17 -2.33 2.81
N VAL A 87 13.16 -1.50 3.10
CA VAL A 87 12.15 -1.76 4.12
C VAL A 87 10.82 -2.08 3.44
N ILE A 88 10.28 -3.27 3.67
CA ILE A 88 8.95 -3.67 3.19
C ILE A 88 7.96 -3.68 4.35
N LYS A 89 6.69 -3.34 4.09
CA LYS A 89 5.63 -3.37 5.10
C LYS A 89 4.51 -4.34 4.71
N ARG A 90 3.90 -4.91 5.74
CA ARG A 90 2.64 -5.66 5.65
C ARG A 90 1.67 -5.18 6.72
N ASP A 91 0.41 -5.00 6.32
CA ASP A 91 -0.77 -4.77 7.15
C ASP A 91 -0.51 -3.90 8.39
N GLY A 92 -0.28 -2.60 8.15
CA GLY A 92 -0.32 -1.53 9.15
C GLY A 92 0.72 -1.53 10.26
N ARG A 93 1.52 -2.60 10.48
CA ARG A 93 2.44 -2.68 11.64
C ARG A 93 3.75 -3.43 11.46
N THR A 94 3.90 -4.30 10.46
CA THR A 94 5.12 -5.13 10.35
C THR A 94 6.04 -4.57 9.27
N SER A 95 7.19 -4.03 9.67
CA SER A 95 8.30 -3.68 8.78
C SER A 95 9.35 -4.78 8.78
N MET A 96 9.97 -5.02 7.62
CA MET A 96 11.06 -5.98 7.48
C MET A 96 12.18 -5.38 6.65
N VAL A 97 13.41 -5.59 7.10
CA VAL A 97 14.62 -5.15 6.41
C VAL A 97 15.19 -6.32 5.62
N ILE A 98 15.53 -6.06 4.37
CA ILE A 98 16.14 -7.07 3.49
C ILE A 98 17.62 -7.18 3.83
N CYS A 99 18.07 -8.39 4.16
CA CYS A 99 19.44 -8.66 4.57
C CYS A 99 20.01 -9.77 3.69
N THR A 100 21.26 -9.66 3.28
CA THR A 100 21.97 -10.83 2.73
C THR A 100 22.44 -11.70 3.88
N ASP A 101 22.13 -12.98 3.82
CA ASP A 101 22.87 -13.99 4.56
C ASP A 101 23.66 -14.83 3.55
N THR A 102 24.90 -15.17 3.88
CA THR A 102 25.77 -15.94 3.01
C THR A 102 25.87 -17.35 3.55
N ASP A 103 25.11 -18.28 2.95
CA ASP A 103 25.42 -19.70 3.05
C ASP A 103 26.40 -20.05 1.91
N ASP A 104 27.69 -19.90 2.24
CA ASP A 104 28.93 -20.44 1.68
C ASP A 104 29.14 -20.77 0.18
N ASP A 105 28.24 -20.50 -0.78
CA ASP A 105 28.63 -20.55 -2.21
C ASP A 105 27.69 -19.87 -3.21
N LYS A 106 26.61 -19.20 -2.77
CA LYS A 106 25.70 -18.46 -3.66
C LYS A 106 25.15 -17.21 -2.97
N SER A 107 25.37 -16.05 -3.55
CA SER A 107 24.79 -14.79 -3.10
C SER A 107 23.28 -14.75 -3.41
N PHE A 108 22.47 -15.16 -2.44
CA PHE A 108 21.03 -14.99 -2.47
C PHE A 108 20.62 -13.79 -1.58
N CYS A 109 19.71 -12.95 -2.08
CA CYS A 109 19.06 -11.92 -1.25
C CYS A 109 17.95 -12.61 -0.45
N HIS A 110 18.04 -12.60 0.89
CA HIS A 110 17.01 -13.18 1.76
C HIS A 110 16.26 -12.07 2.52
N ILE A 111 15.02 -12.35 2.94
CA ILE A 111 14.25 -11.43 3.77
C ILE A 111 13.98 -12.18 5.08
N CYS A 112 14.60 -11.71 6.17
CA CYS A 112 14.46 -12.32 7.49
C CYS A 112 13.37 -11.58 8.26
N ALA A 113 12.20 -12.22 8.39
CA ALA A 113 11.22 -11.82 9.37
C ALA A 113 11.71 -12.33 10.73
N GLY A 114 11.52 -11.59 11.82
CA GLY A 114 11.87 -12.04 13.18
C GLY A 114 11.31 -13.42 13.61
N HIS A 115 10.55 -14.11 12.76
CA HIS A 115 10.02 -15.46 12.97
C HIS A 115 10.29 -16.48 11.84
N GLY A 116 11.11 -16.19 10.82
CA GLY A 116 11.53 -17.19 9.83
C GLY A 116 11.71 -16.70 8.39
N TRP A 117 11.96 -17.67 7.51
CA TRP A 117 12.15 -17.50 6.07
C TRP A 117 10.83 -17.22 5.36
N ILE A 118 10.84 -16.29 4.40
CA ILE A 118 9.66 -15.96 3.57
C ILE A 118 9.78 -16.68 2.21
N SER A 119 8.71 -17.36 1.81
CA SER A 119 8.57 -17.98 0.48
C SER A 119 8.19 -16.96 -0.62
N ASP A 120 8.36 -17.31 -1.90
CA ASP A 120 7.93 -16.49 -3.05
C ASP A 120 6.44 -16.12 -2.98
N GLU A 121 5.59 -17.08 -2.61
CA GLU A 121 4.14 -16.87 -2.47
C GLU A 121 3.82 -15.92 -1.30
N GLU A 122 4.61 -15.97 -0.23
CA GLU A 122 4.47 -15.03 0.86
C GLU A 122 4.94 -13.63 0.46
N LEU A 123 6.03 -13.49 -0.31
CA LEU A 123 6.53 -12.19 -0.76
C LEU A 123 5.50 -11.43 -1.61
N GLU A 124 4.72 -12.12 -2.46
CA GLU A 124 3.66 -11.50 -3.25
C GLU A 124 2.56 -10.83 -2.42
N LYS A 125 2.48 -11.12 -1.11
CA LYS A 125 1.52 -10.53 -0.16
C LYS A 125 2.05 -9.23 0.48
N TRP A 126 3.28 -8.81 0.16
CA TRP A 126 3.90 -7.60 0.70
C TRP A 126 3.91 -6.46 -0.31
N ASN A 127 3.95 -5.23 0.19
CA ASN A 127 4.07 -4.02 -0.62
C ASN A 127 5.38 -3.28 -0.28
N LYS A 128 6.02 -2.71 -1.31
CA LYS A 128 7.22 -1.87 -1.12
C LYS A 128 6.78 -0.52 -0.58
N VAL A 129 7.47 -0.04 0.46
CA VAL A 129 7.30 1.34 0.93
C VAL A 129 8.50 2.13 0.45
N GLU A 130 8.26 3.17 -0.35
CA GLU A 130 9.28 4.20 -0.61
C GLU A 130 9.26 5.15 0.59
N LEU A 131 10.38 5.20 1.33
CA LEU A 131 10.60 6.15 2.44
C LEU A 131 10.91 7.55 1.90
#